data_AF-A0AAJ6CFD7-F1
#
_entry.id   AF-A0AAJ6CFD7-F1
#
_cell.length_a   1.000
_cell.length_b   1.000
_cell.length_c   1.000
_cell.angle_alpha   90.00
_cell.angle_beta   90.00
_cell.angle_gamma   90.00
#
_symmetry.space_group_name_H-M   'P 1'
#
loop_
_entity.id
_entity.type
_entity.pdbx_description
1 polymer ?
#
loop_
_entity_poly.entity_id
_entity_poly.type
_entity_poly.pdbx_seq_one_letter_code
_entity_poly.pdbx_strand_id
1 'polypeptide(L)'
;MTSTKPQQVDVTDLDVPQLLDVRKQLQLELKQFTTMFGQLKLAQTRFQGCLDSVERIRPENQEKVSLLPLTASLYVPGRLSDADKVIVDVGTGYFVEKTREQATHYYKDKIAYVTKNMEQLQDTIHQKQDNVRVVGEVIQVFVREKNTYQDLDIQIQGEAEPVRAGQNRIVLELYEDKVPKTAENFRALCTGEKGNSSVSGKPLTYKGSTFHRVIPKFMIQGGDFTNGNGTGGESIYGEKFQDENLDGKHDKPFLLSMANAGPNTNGSQFFITTVPTPHLDGKHVVFGRVIRGKDVVRRIEQGSVGANDAPLHTVTIADCGQFTEEQLDQENFDYGIAPDSTGDRYENYPEDADVDLEEKPEEALRIALDLKSLAAGLIGKKDWDAALEKYQKALRYLMVNPVLPDSVDEKLKQEYLTLRTPLQLNGALCALKCKTPQNSLAETLATSVIDRSNEAYKPTAAELAKAYYRRALARSGLKRDDDAKTDLKTALQYAPNDAGIIEELNVIEQRRKARLQKQRAAYSKLFSS
;
A
#
# COMPACT_ATOMS: atom_id res chain seq x y z
N MET A 1 -25.70 -45.04 16.89
CA MET A 1 -24.90 -44.46 15.80
C MET A 1 -23.53 -44.16 16.37
N THR A 2 -22.51 -44.81 15.83
CA THR A 2 -21.11 -44.76 16.28
C THR A 2 -20.56 -43.35 16.15
N SER A 3 -20.14 -42.76 17.28
CA SER A 3 -19.36 -41.51 17.32
C SER A 3 -17.98 -41.80 16.75
N THR A 4 -17.77 -41.44 15.49
CA THR A 4 -16.44 -41.28 14.92
C THR A 4 -15.80 -40.06 15.59
N LYS A 5 -14.75 -40.29 16.39
CA LYS A 5 -13.90 -39.20 16.88
C LYS A 5 -13.40 -38.38 15.69
N PRO A 6 -13.32 -37.04 15.78
CA PRO A 6 -12.71 -36.24 14.73
C PRO A 6 -11.27 -36.71 14.52
N GLN A 7 -10.96 -37.12 13.29
CA GLN A 7 -9.64 -37.58 12.89
C GLN A 7 -8.72 -36.35 12.90
N GLN A 8 -7.77 -36.29 13.85
CA GLN A 8 -6.71 -35.28 13.85
C GLN A 8 -5.79 -35.60 12.66
N VAL A 9 -5.70 -34.66 11.72
CA VAL A 9 -4.76 -34.71 10.60
C VAL A 9 -3.56 -33.87 11.01
N ASP A 10 -2.37 -34.44 10.95
CA ASP A 10 -1.14 -33.67 11.14
C ASP A 10 -0.88 -32.83 9.88
N VAL A 11 -0.69 -31.53 10.06
CA VAL A 11 -0.45 -30.59 8.96
C VAL A 11 0.95 -30.73 8.38
N THR A 12 1.89 -31.36 9.09
CA THR A 12 3.24 -31.63 8.56
C THR A 12 3.28 -32.76 7.53
N ASP A 13 2.25 -33.60 7.47
CA ASP A 13 2.19 -34.74 6.55
C ASP A 13 1.51 -34.39 5.21
N LEU A 14 1.05 -33.14 5.06
CA LEU A 14 0.31 -32.66 3.89
C LEU A 14 1.21 -31.92 2.91
N ASP A 15 0.94 -32.09 1.60
CA ASP A 15 1.59 -31.28 0.57
C ASP A 15 0.99 -29.86 0.46
N VAL A 16 1.68 -28.95 -0.24
CA VAL A 16 1.24 -27.55 -0.38
C VAL A 16 -0.18 -27.43 -0.97
N PRO A 17 -0.56 -28.16 -2.05
CA PRO A 17 -1.95 -28.19 -2.52
C PRO A 17 -2.97 -28.60 -1.45
N GLN A 18 -2.70 -29.68 -0.71
CA GLN A 18 -3.59 -30.15 0.38
C GLN A 18 -3.71 -29.12 1.50
N LEU A 19 -2.60 -28.46 1.88
CA LEU A 19 -2.60 -27.39 2.88
C LEU A 19 -3.40 -26.17 2.42
N LEU A 20 -3.32 -25.81 1.13
CA LEU A 20 -4.13 -24.73 0.55
C LEU A 20 -5.63 -25.05 0.58
N ASP A 21 -6.00 -26.30 0.31
CA ASP A 21 -7.39 -26.75 0.41
C ASP A 21 -7.90 -26.71 1.86
N VAL A 22 -7.10 -27.18 2.83
CA VAL A 22 -7.42 -27.07 4.26
C VAL A 22 -7.59 -25.61 4.67
N ARG A 23 -6.68 -24.72 4.25
CA ARG A 23 -6.79 -23.27 4.53
C ARG A 23 -8.07 -22.68 3.95
N LYS A 24 -8.42 -23.03 2.71
CA LYS A 24 -9.63 -22.57 2.03
C LYS A 24 -10.89 -23.04 2.74
N GLN A 25 -10.92 -24.30 3.20
CA GLN A 25 -12.03 -24.83 3.97
C GLN A 25 -12.20 -24.09 5.30
N LEU A 26 -11.11 -23.88 6.05
CA LEU A 26 -11.13 -23.14 7.31
C LEU A 26 -11.61 -21.69 7.11
N GLN A 27 -11.19 -21.03 6.03
CA GLN A 27 -11.68 -19.68 5.68
C GLN A 27 -13.19 -19.65 5.38
N LEU A 28 -13.70 -20.67 4.69
CA LEU A 28 -15.14 -20.79 4.41
C LEU A 28 -15.95 -20.98 5.70
N GLU A 29 -15.50 -21.87 6.58
CA GLU A 29 -16.11 -22.10 7.90
C GLU A 29 -16.08 -20.82 8.75
N LEU A 30 -14.95 -20.12 8.79
CA LEU A 30 -14.79 -18.87 9.53
C LEU A 30 -15.78 -17.80 9.04
N LYS A 31 -15.97 -17.69 7.72
CA LYS A 31 -16.94 -16.77 7.12
C LYS A 31 -18.38 -17.11 7.56
N GLN A 32 -18.73 -18.40 7.55
CA GLN A 32 -20.04 -18.88 8.00
C GLN A 32 -20.28 -18.56 9.49
N PHE A 33 -19.32 -18.88 10.36
CA PHE A 33 -19.44 -18.60 11.80
C PHE A 33 -19.52 -17.10 12.10
N THR A 34 -18.75 -16.27 11.38
CA THR A 34 -18.82 -14.81 11.53
C THR A 34 -20.19 -14.26 11.12
N THR A 35 -20.79 -14.82 10.07
CA THR A 35 -22.16 -14.46 9.66
C THR A 35 -23.19 -14.87 10.73
N MET A 36 -23.08 -16.09 11.27
CA MET A 36 -23.96 -16.56 12.35
C MET A 36 -23.83 -15.69 13.61
N PHE A 37 -22.61 -15.28 13.97
CA PHE A 37 -22.36 -14.38 15.09
C PHE A 37 -23.05 -13.02 14.87
N GLY A 38 -22.97 -12.46 13.66
CA GLY A 38 -23.68 -11.24 13.30
C GLY A 38 -25.21 -11.37 13.43
N GLN A 39 -25.78 -12.51 13.02
CA GLN A 39 -27.21 -12.78 13.18
C GLN A 39 -27.64 -12.88 14.65
N LEU A 40 -26.84 -13.56 15.48
CA LEU A 40 -27.10 -13.64 16.93
C LEU A 40 -27.02 -12.28 17.60
N LYS A 41 -26.03 -11.46 17.23
CA LYS A 41 -25.90 -10.09 17.74
C LYS A 41 -27.11 -9.23 17.39
N LEU A 42 -27.62 -9.33 16.17
CA LEU A 42 -28.85 -8.65 15.77
C LEU A 42 -30.06 -9.10 16.59
N ALA A 43 -30.19 -10.41 16.86
CA ALA A 43 -31.24 -10.96 17.69
C ALA A 43 -31.15 -10.46 19.15
N GLN A 44 -29.94 -10.41 19.73
CA GLN A 44 -29.69 -9.87 21.06
C GLN A 44 -30.15 -8.40 21.16
N THR A 45 -29.77 -7.56 20.19
CA THR A 45 -30.21 -6.15 20.14
C THR A 45 -31.72 -6.02 20.06
N ARG A 46 -32.41 -6.88 19.30
CA ARG A 46 -33.88 -6.89 19.23
C ARG A 46 -34.50 -7.23 20.57
N PHE A 47 -34.02 -8.28 21.25
CA PHE A 47 -34.53 -8.65 22.58
C PHE A 47 -34.25 -7.55 23.62
N GLN A 48 -33.10 -6.88 23.55
CA GLN A 48 -32.80 -5.74 24.42
C GLN A 48 -33.79 -4.59 24.17
N GLY A 49 -34.07 -4.25 22.91
CA GLY A 49 -35.07 -3.23 22.57
C GLY A 49 -36.48 -3.59 23.07
N CYS A 50 -36.86 -4.87 23.04
CA CYS A 50 -38.11 -5.34 23.63
C CYS A 50 -38.12 -5.18 25.16
N LEU A 51 -37.04 -5.55 25.85
CA LEU A 51 -36.89 -5.38 27.29
C LEU A 51 -37.03 -3.91 27.70
N ASP A 52 -36.29 -3.02 27.03
CA ASP A 52 -36.35 -1.58 27.27
C ASP A 52 -37.77 -1.03 27.06
N SER A 53 -38.49 -1.56 26.07
CA SER A 53 -39.87 -1.16 25.77
C SER A 53 -40.83 -1.56 26.90
N VAL A 54 -40.70 -2.79 27.43
CA VAL A 54 -41.50 -3.26 28.58
C VAL A 54 -41.19 -2.44 29.83
N GLU A 55 -39.92 -2.15 30.10
CA GLU A 55 -39.49 -1.41 31.30
C GLU A 55 -39.90 0.07 31.29
N ARG A 56 -40.22 0.65 30.13
CA ARG A 56 -40.70 2.05 30.01
C ARG A 56 -42.19 2.22 30.33
N ILE A 57 -42.97 1.15 30.42
CA ILE A 57 -44.39 1.23 30.75
C ILE A 57 -44.57 1.61 32.22
N ARG A 58 -45.30 2.70 32.50
CA ARG A 58 -45.62 3.21 33.84
C ARG A 58 -47.14 3.23 34.05
N PRO A 59 -47.66 2.92 35.25
CA PRO A 59 -49.11 2.98 35.53
C PRO A 59 -49.74 4.36 35.22
N GLU A 60 -48.97 5.43 35.41
CA GLU A 60 -49.35 6.82 35.10
C GLU A 60 -49.63 7.08 33.61
N ASN A 61 -49.28 6.15 32.73
CA ASN A 61 -49.52 6.25 31.29
C ASN A 61 -50.86 5.64 30.85
N GLN A 62 -51.62 5.01 31.75
CA GLN A 62 -52.84 4.29 31.41
C GLN A 62 -53.96 5.22 30.88
N GLU A 63 -54.08 6.41 31.45
CA GLU A 63 -55.08 7.39 31.01
C GLU A 63 -54.58 8.37 29.93
N LYS A 64 -53.29 8.30 29.57
CA LYS A 64 -52.69 9.19 28.58
C LYS A 64 -52.94 8.67 27.16
N VAL A 65 -53.49 9.53 26.32
CA VAL A 65 -53.63 9.26 24.88
C VAL A 65 -52.23 9.32 24.25
N SER A 66 -51.80 8.19 23.69
CA SER A 66 -50.51 8.03 23.00
C SER A 66 -50.74 7.75 21.52
N LEU A 67 -49.87 8.26 20.65
CA LEU A 67 -49.92 7.96 19.22
C LEU A 67 -49.28 6.60 18.96
N LEU A 68 -50.09 5.61 18.56
CA LEU A 68 -49.66 4.26 18.24
C LEU A 68 -49.38 4.15 16.73
N PRO A 69 -48.17 3.73 16.31
CA PRO A 69 -47.89 3.49 14.91
C PRO A 69 -48.65 2.25 14.41
N LEU A 70 -49.51 2.43 13.41
CA LEU A 70 -50.11 1.32 12.63
C LEU A 70 -49.24 0.95 11.43
N THR A 71 -48.58 1.94 10.84
CA THR A 71 -47.56 1.79 9.79
C THR A 71 -46.45 2.82 10.02
N ALA A 72 -45.39 2.78 9.19
CA ALA A 72 -44.32 3.77 9.27
C ALA A 72 -44.80 5.23 9.06
N SER A 73 -45.96 5.43 8.43
CA SER A 73 -46.51 6.75 8.08
C SER A 73 -47.85 7.06 8.74
N LEU A 74 -48.46 6.11 9.45
CA LEU A 74 -49.79 6.27 10.04
C LEU A 74 -49.75 6.00 11.54
N TYR A 75 -50.13 7.00 12.32
CA TYR A 75 -50.27 6.93 13.77
C TYR A 75 -51.72 7.17 14.15
N VAL A 76 -52.25 6.37 15.07
CA VAL A 76 -53.59 6.55 15.61
C VAL A 76 -53.53 6.83 17.11
N PRO A 77 -54.38 7.72 17.63
CA PRO A 77 -54.50 7.91 19.07
C PRO A 77 -55.02 6.62 19.71
N GLY A 78 -54.25 6.09 20.66
CA GLY A 78 -54.60 4.92 21.45
C GLY A 78 -54.40 5.18 22.93
N ARG A 79 -55.07 4.39 23.77
CA ARG A 79 -54.85 4.36 25.21
C ARG A 79 -54.38 2.98 25.60
N LEU A 80 -53.57 2.92 26.65
CA LEU A 80 -53.12 1.66 27.21
C LEU A 80 -54.33 0.98 27.88
N SER A 81 -54.71 -0.22 27.44
CA SER A 81 -55.83 -0.96 28.04
C SER A 81 -55.46 -1.51 29.42
N ASP A 82 -54.25 -2.04 29.55
CA ASP A 82 -53.73 -2.65 30.76
C ASP A 82 -52.26 -2.26 30.92
N ALA A 83 -51.92 -1.62 32.05
CA ALA A 83 -50.56 -1.19 32.32
C ALA A 83 -49.64 -2.32 32.79
N ASP A 84 -50.21 -3.48 33.13
CA ASP A 84 -49.46 -4.61 33.65
C ASP A 84 -49.28 -5.75 32.67
N LYS A 85 -49.98 -5.73 31.53
CA LYS A 85 -49.93 -6.81 30.53
C LYS A 85 -49.36 -6.35 29.20
N VAL A 86 -48.60 -7.25 28.56
CA VAL A 86 -47.99 -7.05 27.25
C VAL A 86 -48.13 -8.30 26.40
N ILE A 87 -48.12 -8.10 25.08
CA ILE A 87 -48.08 -9.20 24.11
C ILE A 87 -46.62 -9.45 23.74
N VAL A 88 -46.17 -10.68 23.97
CA VAL A 88 -44.79 -11.11 23.70
C VAL A 88 -44.78 -12.07 22.53
N ASP A 89 -43.96 -11.79 21.52
CA ASP A 89 -43.62 -12.73 20.45
C ASP A 89 -42.72 -13.84 21.02
N VAL A 90 -43.19 -15.08 20.94
CA VAL A 90 -42.44 -16.26 21.42
C VAL A 90 -41.72 -17.02 20.29
N GLY A 91 -41.81 -16.52 19.05
CA GLY A 91 -41.24 -17.10 17.84
C GLY A 91 -42.30 -17.71 16.93
N THR A 92 -41.89 -18.00 15.68
CA THR A 92 -42.71 -18.66 14.64
C THR A 92 -44.08 -18.02 14.38
N GLY A 93 -44.23 -16.73 14.69
CA GLY A 93 -45.48 -15.98 14.48
C GLY A 93 -46.50 -16.14 15.61
N TYR A 94 -46.13 -16.73 16.75
CA TYR A 94 -47.00 -16.87 17.91
C TYR A 94 -46.77 -15.76 18.93
N PHE A 95 -47.88 -15.21 19.43
CA PHE A 95 -47.90 -14.13 20.39
C PHE A 95 -48.65 -14.58 21.65
N VAL A 96 -48.11 -14.26 22.82
CA VAL A 96 -48.68 -14.66 24.11
C VAL A 96 -48.78 -13.44 25.03
N GLU A 97 -49.93 -13.28 25.68
CA GLU A 97 -50.11 -12.28 26.73
C GLU A 97 -49.33 -12.70 27.99
N LYS A 98 -48.52 -11.77 28.52
CA LYS A 98 -47.74 -11.94 29.74
C LYS A 98 -47.88 -10.71 30.62
N THR A 99 -47.73 -10.88 31.94
CA THR A 99 -47.50 -9.71 32.80
C THR A 99 -46.15 -9.08 32.46
N ARG A 100 -45.95 -7.81 32.79
CA ARG A 100 -44.65 -7.14 32.57
C ARG A 100 -43.53 -7.86 33.28
N GLU A 101 -43.75 -8.32 34.52
CA GLU A 101 -42.74 -9.09 35.26
C GLU A 101 -42.34 -10.37 34.51
N GLN A 102 -43.33 -11.12 34.00
CA GLN A 102 -43.10 -12.33 33.21
C GLN A 102 -42.40 -12.03 31.87
N ALA A 103 -42.74 -10.91 31.21
CA ALA A 103 -42.13 -10.48 29.96
C ALA A 103 -40.68 -10.02 30.16
N THR A 104 -40.42 -9.24 31.22
CA THR A 104 -39.07 -8.84 31.62
C THR A 104 -38.20 -10.07 31.90
N HIS A 105 -38.71 -11.03 32.67
CA HIS A 105 -37.99 -12.28 32.93
C HIS A 105 -37.70 -13.05 31.63
N TYR A 106 -38.71 -13.22 30.77
CA TYR A 106 -38.57 -13.89 29.48
C TYR A 106 -37.50 -13.25 28.58
N TYR A 107 -37.50 -11.92 28.44
CA TYR A 107 -36.51 -11.24 27.60
C TYR A 107 -35.10 -11.30 28.21
N LYS A 108 -34.97 -11.18 29.54
CA LYS A 108 -33.68 -11.36 30.23
C LYS A 108 -33.11 -12.76 29.99
N ASP A 109 -33.93 -13.79 30.09
CA ASP A 109 -33.51 -15.18 29.83
C ASP A 109 -33.11 -15.38 28.36
N LYS A 110 -33.85 -14.80 27.41
CA LYS A 110 -33.49 -14.86 25.98
C LYS A 110 -32.19 -14.13 25.69
N ILE A 111 -31.98 -12.95 26.26
CA ILE A 111 -30.73 -12.20 26.13
C ILE A 111 -29.58 -13.03 26.70
N ALA A 112 -29.73 -13.59 27.90
CA ALA A 112 -28.71 -14.45 28.51
C ALA A 112 -28.38 -15.68 27.64
N TYR A 113 -29.41 -16.35 27.09
CA TYR A 113 -29.24 -17.48 26.20
C TYR A 113 -28.48 -17.13 24.91
N VAL A 114 -28.87 -16.03 24.23
CA VAL A 114 -28.20 -15.59 23.01
C VAL A 114 -26.77 -15.16 23.31
N THR A 115 -26.53 -14.47 24.43
CA THR A 115 -25.20 -14.03 24.87
C THR A 115 -24.28 -15.23 25.08
N LYS A 116 -24.75 -16.27 25.79
CA LYS A 116 -23.96 -17.50 26.00
C LYS A 116 -23.60 -18.21 24.70
N ASN A 117 -24.54 -18.28 23.75
CA ASN A 117 -24.27 -18.87 22.43
C ASN A 117 -23.26 -18.03 21.63
N MET A 118 -23.30 -16.70 21.76
CA MET A 118 -22.34 -15.81 21.14
C MET A 118 -20.94 -16.01 21.72
N GLU A 119 -20.79 -16.16 23.03
CA GLU A 119 -19.51 -16.45 23.70
C GLU A 119 -18.90 -17.75 23.17
N GLN A 120 -19.66 -18.84 23.14
CA GLN A 120 -19.20 -20.13 22.62
C GLN A 120 -18.80 -20.06 21.14
N LEU A 121 -19.56 -19.33 20.34
CA LEU A 121 -19.26 -19.14 18.93
C LEU A 121 -18.02 -18.27 18.74
N GLN A 122 -17.81 -17.26 19.59
CA GLN A 122 -16.64 -16.40 19.58
C GLN A 122 -15.36 -17.18 19.91
N ASP A 123 -15.40 -18.10 20.87
CA ASP A 123 -14.27 -19.00 21.16
C ASP A 123 -13.94 -19.90 19.96
N THR A 124 -14.97 -20.44 19.31
CA THR A 124 -14.83 -21.27 18.10
C THR A 124 -14.22 -20.46 16.94
N ILE A 125 -14.66 -19.20 16.77
CA ILE A 125 -14.11 -18.28 15.77
C ILE A 125 -12.63 -18.02 16.04
N HIS A 126 -12.23 -17.72 17.28
CA HIS A 126 -10.82 -17.51 17.64
C HIS A 126 -9.98 -18.75 17.36
N GLN A 127 -10.44 -19.93 17.79
CA GLN A 127 -9.72 -21.17 17.54
C GLN A 127 -9.54 -21.44 16.03
N LYS A 128 -10.57 -21.17 15.22
CA LYS A 128 -10.49 -21.31 13.76
C LYS A 128 -9.57 -20.28 13.13
N GLN A 129 -9.53 -19.04 13.63
CA GLN A 129 -8.58 -18.02 13.20
C GLN A 129 -7.14 -18.43 13.49
N ASP A 130 -6.88 -18.97 14.69
CA ASP A 130 -5.56 -19.50 15.05
C ASP A 130 -5.17 -20.68 14.15
N ASN A 131 -6.09 -21.58 13.85
CA ASN A 131 -5.81 -22.69 12.93
C ASN A 131 -5.47 -22.20 11.51
N VAL A 132 -6.18 -21.18 10.99
CA VAL A 132 -5.85 -20.56 9.70
C VAL A 132 -4.45 -19.94 9.73
N ARG A 133 -4.08 -19.30 10.85
CA ARG A 133 -2.73 -18.74 11.05
C ARG A 133 -1.67 -19.85 11.02
N VAL A 134 -1.84 -20.90 11.82
CA VAL A 134 -0.88 -22.01 11.91
C VAL A 134 -0.73 -22.72 10.56
N VAL A 135 -1.81 -23.02 9.85
CA VAL A 135 -1.74 -23.60 8.49
C VAL A 135 -1.02 -22.65 7.53
N GLY A 136 -1.25 -21.34 7.66
CA GLY A 136 -0.52 -20.32 6.90
C GLY A 136 0.99 -20.32 7.17
N GLU A 137 1.38 -20.43 8.44
CA GLU A 137 2.79 -20.52 8.87
C GLU A 137 3.45 -21.80 8.34
N VAL A 138 2.77 -22.96 8.45
CA VAL A 138 3.25 -24.24 7.91
C VAL A 138 3.44 -24.17 6.39
N ILE A 139 2.47 -23.62 5.65
CA ILE A 139 2.63 -23.39 4.21
C ILE A 139 3.86 -22.52 3.93
N GLN A 140 4.08 -21.46 4.71
CA GLN A 140 5.28 -20.62 4.54
C GLN A 140 6.58 -21.36 4.80
N VAL A 141 6.63 -22.27 5.78
CA VAL A 141 7.81 -23.11 6.06
C VAL A 141 8.06 -24.08 4.91
N PHE A 142 7.05 -24.82 4.45
CA PHE A 142 7.18 -25.71 3.30
C PHE A 142 7.59 -25.01 2.01
N VAL A 143 7.10 -23.78 1.82
CA VAL A 143 7.46 -22.92 0.69
C VAL A 143 8.89 -22.40 0.84
N ARG A 144 9.32 -22.04 2.06
CA ARG A 144 10.73 -21.65 2.34
C ARG A 144 11.72 -22.79 2.08
N GLU A 145 11.39 -24.02 2.45
CA GLU A 145 12.26 -25.19 2.21
C GLU A 145 12.48 -25.51 0.71
N LYS A 146 11.65 -24.96 -0.20
CA LYS A 146 11.74 -25.21 -1.64
C LYS A 146 12.04 -23.97 -2.49
N ASN A 147 12.13 -22.79 -1.87
CA ASN A 147 12.32 -21.55 -2.59
C ASN A 147 13.77 -21.13 -2.56
N THR A 148 14.41 -21.17 -3.72
CA THR A 148 15.73 -20.58 -3.90
C THR A 148 15.59 -19.07 -4.14
N TYR A 149 16.34 -18.28 -3.38
CA TYR A 149 16.37 -16.82 -3.49
C TYR A 149 17.70 -16.37 -4.10
N GLN A 150 17.63 -15.51 -5.12
CA GLN A 150 18.80 -14.93 -5.79
C GLN A 150 18.79 -13.43 -5.64
N ASP A 151 19.99 -12.85 -5.58
CA ASP A 151 20.20 -11.41 -5.58
C ASP A 151 20.88 -10.94 -6.85
N LEU A 152 20.49 -9.75 -7.31
CA LEU A 152 21.17 -8.97 -8.34
C LEU A 152 21.49 -7.59 -7.75
N ASP A 153 22.78 -7.29 -7.56
CA ASP A 153 23.24 -5.96 -7.15
C ASP A 153 23.40 -5.07 -8.37
N ILE A 154 22.60 -4.01 -8.45
CA ILE A 154 22.51 -3.17 -9.64
C ILE A 154 23.36 -1.91 -9.53
N GLN A 155 24.09 -1.61 -10.60
CA GLN A 155 24.80 -0.34 -10.78
C GLN A 155 24.23 0.40 -11.99
N ILE A 156 23.80 1.65 -11.79
CA ILE A 156 23.29 2.54 -12.84
C ILE A 156 24.32 3.65 -13.08
N GLN A 157 24.80 3.76 -14.31
CA GLN A 157 25.83 4.73 -14.68
C GLN A 157 25.38 6.17 -14.42
N GLY A 158 26.14 6.89 -13.60
CA GLY A 158 25.86 8.30 -13.27
C GLY A 158 24.99 8.50 -12.04
N GLU A 159 24.47 7.43 -11.43
CA GLU A 159 23.94 7.49 -10.07
C GLU A 159 25.09 7.51 -9.05
N ALA A 160 24.81 8.08 -7.87
CA ALA A 160 25.74 7.99 -6.75
C ALA A 160 25.83 6.56 -6.24
N GLU A 161 27.00 6.18 -5.73
CA GLU A 161 27.20 4.86 -5.12
C GLU A 161 26.20 4.62 -3.97
N PRO A 162 25.73 3.38 -3.77
CA PRO A 162 24.89 3.00 -2.64
C PRO A 162 25.43 3.54 -1.32
N VAL A 163 24.60 4.27 -0.57
CA VAL A 163 24.95 4.79 0.77
C VAL A 163 24.72 3.76 1.87
N ARG A 164 24.03 2.66 1.56
CA ARG A 164 23.77 1.52 2.45
C ARG A 164 23.92 0.19 1.72
N ALA A 165 24.26 -0.86 2.46
CA ALA A 165 24.37 -2.21 1.91
C ALA A 165 23.04 -2.66 1.28
N GLY A 166 23.12 -3.27 0.10
CA GLY A 166 21.96 -3.79 -0.64
C GLY A 166 20.97 -2.73 -1.14
N GLN A 167 21.29 -1.42 -1.12
CA GLN A 167 20.36 -0.36 -1.56
C GLN A 167 19.86 -0.53 -3.00
N ASN A 168 20.71 -1.07 -3.88
CA ASN A 168 20.39 -1.33 -5.28
C ASN A 168 20.23 -2.82 -5.56
N ARG A 169 19.89 -3.62 -4.54
CA ARG A 169 19.71 -5.06 -4.67
C ARG A 169 18.30 -5.40 -5.09
N ILE A 170 18.15 -6.24 -6.09
CA ILE A 170 16.91 -6.91 -6.46
C ILE A 170 16.99 -8.34 -5.92
N VAL A 171 15.98 -8.76 -5.16
CA VAL A 171 15.87 -10.14 -4.66
C VAL A 171 14.74 -10.85 -5.38
N LEU A 172 15.04 -12.02 -5.91
CA LEU A 172 14.18 -12.84 -6.74
C LEU A 172 13.86 -14.15 -6.02
N GLU A 173 12.61 -14.58 -6.11
CA GLU A 173 12.15 -15.93 -5.77
C GLU A 173 11.97 -16.71 -7.06
N LEU A 174 12.50 -17.94 -7.15
CA LEU A 174 12.30 -18.82 -8.30
C LEU A 174 11.27 -19.91 -8.02
N TYR A 175 10.48 -20.25 -9.04
CA TYR A 175 9.43 -21.28 -8.97
C TYR A 175 9.97 -22.66 -9.35
N GLU A 176 10.92 -23.16 -8.56
CA GLU A 176 11.58 -24.45 -8.80
C GLU A 176 10.59 -25.63 -8.86
N ASP A 177 9.49 -25.53 -8.12
CA ASP A 177 8.39 -26.51 -8.11
C ASP A 177 7.66 -26.63 -9.46
N LYS A 178 7.63 -25.55 -10.26
CA LYS A 178 6.90 -25.47 -11.52
C LYS A 178 7.79 -25.59 -12.75
N VAL A 179 9.00 -25.05 -12.68
CA VAL A 179 9.92 -24.89 -13.83
C VAL A 179 11.37 -25.17 -13.40
N PRO A 180 11.68 -26.40 -12.95
CA PRO A 180 12.94 -26.72 -12.30
C PRO A 180 14.17 -26.48 -13.18
N LYS A 181 14.13 -26.78 -14.49
CA LYS A 181 15.30 -26.53 -15.35
C LYS A 181 15.53 -25.04 -15.60
N THR A 182 14.45 -24.28 -15.73
CA THR A 182 14.47 -22.82 -15.92
C THR A 182 15.00 -22.13 -14.67
N ALA A 183 14.52 -22.55 -13.50
CA ALA A 183 14.99 -22.06 -12.20
C ALA A 183 16.48 -22.39 -11.98
N GLU A 184 16.90 -23.65 -12.19
CA GLU A 184 18.31 -24.05 -12.05
C GLU A 184 19.22 -23.32 -13.04
N ASN A 185 18.76 -23.06 -14.28
CA ASN A 185 19.51 -22.27 -15.25
C ASN A 185 19.78 -20.85 -14.73
N PHE A 186 18.74 -20.17 -14.25
CA PHE A 186 18.89 -18.80 -13.73
C PHE A 186 19.74 -18.77 -12.46
N ARG A 187 19.49 -19.66 -11.51
CA ARG A 187 20.25 -19.78 -10.26
C ARG A 187 21.74 -19.99 -10.53
N ALA A 188 22.09 -20.94 -11.40
CA ALA A 188 23.47 -21.24 -11.75
C ALA A 188 24.16 -20.08 -12.49
N LEU A 189 23.43 -19.29 -13.28
CA LEU A 189 23.94 -18.06 -13.91
C LEU A 189 24.11 -16.93 -12.88
N CYS A 190 23.30 -16.87 -11.82
CA CYS A 190 23.55 -15.97 -10.70
C CYS A 190 24.83 -16.36 -9.95
N THR A 191 25.05 -17.64 -9.65
CA THR A 191 26.23 -18.08 -8.87
C THR A 191 27.51 -18.20 -9.69
N GLY A 192 27.41 -18.39 -11.01
CA GLY A 192 28.58 -18.61 -11.88
C GLY A 192 29.26 -19.98 -11.69
N GLU A 193 28.64 -20.91 -10.96
CA GLU A 193 29.27 -22.16 -10.54
C GLU A 193 29.59 -23.13 -11.70
N LYS A 194 28.96 -22.96 -12.86
CA LYS A 194 29.15 -23.84 -14.03
C LYS A 194 30.38 -23.48 -14.87
N GLY A 195 31.16 -22.48 -14.47
CA GLY A 195 32.39 -22.09 -15.15
C GLY A 195 32.15 -21.43 -16.50
N ASN A 196 32.91 -21.81 -17.52
CA ASN A 196 32.82 -21.22 -18.86
C ASN A 196 31.92 -22.05 -19.79
N SER A 197 31.16 -21.37 -20.64
CA SER A 197 30.35 -22.01 -21.67
C SER A 197 31.21 -22.80 -22.65
N SER A 198 30.76 -23.99 -23.00
CA SER A 198 31.35 -24.80 -24.08
C SER A 198 31.04 -24.26 -25.49
N VAL A 199 30.12 -23.31 -25.63
CA VAL A 199 29.71 -22.73 -26.92
C VAL A 199 30.45 -21.43 -27.19
N SER A 200 30.37 -20.45 -26.28
CA SER A 200 31.02 -19.14 -26.47
C SER A 200 32.42 -19.02 -25.83
N GLY A 201 32.77 -19.91 -24.90
CA GLY A 201 33.98 -19.81 -24.08
C GLY A 201 33.91 -18.75 -22.97
N LYS A 202 32.81 -17.99 -22.86
CA LYS A 202 32.63 -16.95 -21.84
C LYS A 202 32.14 -17.54 -20.50
N PRO A 203 32.41 -16.88 -19.36
CA PRO A 203 31.86 -17.28 -18.07
C PRO A 203 30.32 -17.31 -18.10
N LEU A 204 29.72 -18.40 -17.60
CA LEU A 204 28.29 -18.57 -17.43
C LEU A 204 27.83 -17.83 -16.17
N THR A 205 27.83 -16.49 -16.23
CA THR A 205 27.40 -15.65 -15.10
C THR A 205 26.66 -14.39 -15.54
N TYR A 206 25.73 -13.92 -14.71
CA TYR A 206 25.12 -12.60 -14.87
C TYR A 206 25.98 -11.46 -14.34
N LYS A 207 27.03 -11.72 -13.56
CA LYS A 207 27.94 -10.69 -13.07
C LYS A 207 28.61 -9.96 -14.24
N GLY A 208 28.41 -8.65 -14.30
CA GLY A 208 28.86 -7.79 -15.39
C GLY A 208 27.92 -7.75 -16.62
N SER A 209 26.84 -8.53 -16.63
CA SER A 209 25.80 -8.43 -17.68
C SER A 209 24.97 -7.17 -17.50
N THR A 210 24.35 -6.70 -18.59
CA THR A 210 23.59 -5.45 -18.60
C THR A 210 22.10 -5.67 -18.89
N PHE A 211 21.27 -4.75 -18.41
CA PHE A 211 19.92 -4.56 -18.93
C PHE A 211 20.04 -3.78 -20.23
N HIS A 212 20.00 -4.51 -21.36
CA HIS A 212 20.26 -3.95 -22.68
C HIS A 212 18.99 -3.42 -23.36
N ARG A 213 17.80 -3.69 -22.78
CA ARG A 213 16.52 -3.25 -23.32
C ARG A 213 15.54 -2.92 -22.19
N VAL A 214 14.98 -1.71 -22.19
CA VAL A 214 14.02 -1.22 -21.20
C VAL A 214 12.85 -0.58 -21.92
N ILE A 215 11.64 -1.06 -21.68
CA ILE A 215 10.42 -0.44 -22.22
C ILE A 215 9.55 -0.02 -21.04
N PRO A 216 9.43 1.30 -20.78
CA PRO A 216 8.60 1.80 -19.70
C PRO A 216 7.15 1.32 -19.84
N LYS A 217 6.54 0.94 -18.71
CA LYS A 217 5.19 0.35 -18.64
C LYS A 217 5.06 -0.96 -19.44
N PHE A 218 6.13 -1.73 -19.49
CA PHE A 218 6.13 -3.06 -20.07
C PHE A 218 7.08 -3.99 -19.30
N MET A 219 8.40 -3.85 -19.49
CA MET A 219 9.40 -4.72 -18.89
C MET A 219 10.82 -4.14 -18.96
N ILE A 220 11.71 -4.69 -18.13
CA ILE A 220 13.16 -4.52 -18.22
C ILE A 220 13.81 -5.85 -18.58
N GLN A 221 14.68 -5.89 -19.59
CA GLN A 221 15.28 -7.11 -20.14
C GLN A 221 16.81 -7.08 -20.05
N GLY A 222 17.38 -8.20 -19.60
CA GLY A 222 18.80 -8.40 -19.40
C GLY A 222 19.24 -9.83 -19.69
N GLY A 223 20.44 -10.19 -19.24
CA GLY A 223 20.94 -11.57 -19.28
C GLY A 223 21.68 -11.97 -20.55
N ASP A 224 21.94 -11.04 -21.48
CA ASP A 224 22.87 -11.25 -22.59
C ASP A 224 24.32 -10.98 -22.11
N PHE A 225 24.93 -11.95 -21.43
CA PHE A 225 26.33 -11.84 -20.97
C PHE A 225 27.36 -12.06 -22.08
N THR A 226 26.94 -12.48 -23.28
CA THR A 226 27.87 -12.71 -24.39
C THR A 226 28.03 -11.47 -25.26
N ASN A 227 26.95 -10.85 -25.72
CA ASN A 227 27.03 -9.69 -26.62
C ASN A 227 26.56 -8.39 -25.97
N GLY A 228 25.82 -8.45 -24.86
CA GLY A 228 25.33 -7.29 -24.12
C GLY A 228 24.31 -6.43 -24.89
N ASN A 229 23.69 -6.96 -25.95
CA ASN A 229 22.83 -6.19 -26.85
C ASN A 229 21.55 -6.93 -27.29
N GLY A 230 21.28 -8.11 -26.73
CA GLY A 230 20.09 -8.91 -26.99
C GLY A 230 20.26 -9.94 -28.11
N THR A 231 21.40 -9.96 -28.81
CA THR A 231 21.68 -10.95 -29.88
C THR A 231 22.36 -12.22 -29.37
N GLY A 232 22.82 -12.23 -28.12
CA GLY A 232 23.57 -13.32 -27.53
C GLY A 232 22.82 -14.07 -26.43
N GLY A 233 23.59 -14.55 -25.45
CA GLY A 233 23.13 -15.37 -24.35
C GLY A 233 22.98 -16.85 -24.67
N GLU A 234 23.26 -17.68 -23.67
CA GLU A 234 23.27 -19.14 -23.75
C GLU A 234 22.97 -19.72 -22.36
N SER A 235 22.42 -20.93 -22.31
CA SER A 235 22.05 -21.59 -21.05
C SER A 235 23.19 -22.41 -20.47
N ILE A 236 23.05 -22.84 -19.22
CA ILE A 236 23.96 -23.81 -18.61
C ILE A 236 23.91 -25.21 -19.28
N TYR A 237 22.91 -25.45 -20.13
CA TYR A 237 22.70 -26.71 -20.85
C TYR A 237 23.20 -26.68 -22.30
N GLY A 238 23.79 -25.56 -22.74
CA GLY A 238 24.15 -25.29 -24.14
C GLY A 238 23.47 -24.02 -24.66
N GLU A 239 23.48 -23.81 -25.98
CA GLU A 239 23.00 -22.56 -26.59
C GLU A 239 21.53 -22.24 -26.23
N LYS A 240 20.64 -23.26 -26.29
CA LYS A 240 19.20 -23.14 -26.04
C LYS A 240 18.63 -24.34 -25.29
N PHE A 241 17.52 -24.14 -24.57
CA PHE A 241 16.71 -25.20 -23.97
C PHE A 241 15.20 -24.97 -24.15
N GLN A 242 14.42 -26.02 -23.89
CA GLN A 242 12.97 -26.08 -24.12
C GLN A 242 12.18 -25.22 -23.13
N ASP A 243 10.94 -24.88 -23.50
CA ASP A 243 9.99 -24.23 -22.60
C ASP A 243 9.50 -25.22 -21.53
N GLU A 244 9.42 -24.77 -20.28
CA GLU A 244 8.76 -25.50 -19.19
C GLU A 244 7.50 -24.75 -18.76
N ASN A 245 6.39 -25.46 -18.60
CA ASN A 245 5.16 -24.96 -17.97
C ASN A 245 4.74 -23.52 -18.38
N LEU A 246 4.10 -23.40 -19.55
CA LEU A 246 3.62 -22.13 -20.10
C LEU A 246 2.26 -21.67 -19.53
N ASP A 247 1.77 -22.32 -18.46
CA ASP A 247 0.50 -21.97 -17.82
C ASP A 247 0.60 -20.70 -16.97
N GLY A 248 1.83 -20.33 -16.57
CA GLY A 248 2.13 -19.09 -15.85
C GLY A 248 1.60 -17.85 -16.57
N LYS A 249 0.83 -17.03 -15.85
CA LYS A 249 0.22 -15.80 -16.38
C LYS A 249 1.05 -14.58 -16.00
N HIS A 250 1.21 -13.66 -16.94
CA HIS A 250 1.84 -12.37 -16.72
C HIS A 250 0.79 -11.37 -16.22
N ASP A 251 0.15 -11.67 -15.10
CA ASP A 251 -1.04 -10.98 -14.59
C ASP A 251 -0.73 -9.79 -13.66
N LYS A 252 0.55 -9.58 -13.33
CA LYS A 252 1.02 -8.56 -12.38
C LYS A 252 2.43 -8.06 -12.73
N PRO A 253 2.84 -6.88 -12.21
CA PRO A 253 4.22 -6.45 -12.27
C PRO A 253 5.15 -7.39 -11.48
N PHE A 254 6.45 -7.25 -11.74
CA PHE A 254 7.55 -7.91 -11.06
C PHE A 254 7.62 -9.42 -11.22
N LEU A 255 7.02 -9.96 -12.27
CA LEU A 255 7.22 -11.35 -12.65
C LEU A 255 8.52 -11.49 -13.44
N LEU A 256 9.28 -12.54 -13.11
CA LEU A 256 10.51 -12.91 -13.81
C LEU A 256 10.18 -13.96 -14.87
N SER A 257 10.57 -13.71 -16.12
CA SER A 257 10.18 -14.53 -17.26
C SER A 257 11.26 -14.62 -18.33
N MET A 258 11.32 -15.75 -19.04
CA MET A 258 12.37 -16.03 -20.03
C MET A 258 12.14 -15.25 -21.33
N ALA A 259 13.18 -14.56 -21.81
CA ALA A 259 13.19 -14.05 -23.17
C ALA A 259 13.58 -15.19 -24.14
N ASN A 260 12.92 -15.24 -25.30
CA ASN A 260 13.19 -16.24 -26.33
C ASN A 260 13.00 -15.63 -27.73
N ALA A 261 13.45 -16.37 -28.75
CA ALA A 261 13.31 -16.03 -30.17
C ALA A 261 12.26 -16.92 -30.86
N GLY A 262 11.25 -17.38 -30.10
CA GLY A 262 10.27 -18.37 -30.50
C GLY A 262 10.26 -19.62 -29.59
N PRO A 263 9.35 -20.57 -29.83
CA PRO A 263 9.18 -21.74 -28.97
C PRO A 263 10.48 -22.53 -28.77
N ASN A 264 10.75 -22.94 -27.53
CA ASN A 264 11.90 -23.75 -27.14
C ASN A 264 13.27 -23.14 -27.45
N THR A 265 13.39 -21.81 -27.36
CA THR A 265 14.65 -21.09 -27.59
C THR A 265 15.10 -20.28 -26.37
N ASN A 266 14.87 -20.82 -25.17
CA ASN A 266 15.33 -20.21 -23.93
C ASN A 266 16.86 -20.29 -23.84
N GLY A 267 17.51 -19.18 -23.47
CA GLY A 267 18.97 -19.12 -23.25
C GLY A 267 19.27 -18.59 -21.85
N SER A 268 19.96 -17.46 -21.77
CA SER A 268 20.18 -16.73 -20.50
C SER A 268 19.39 -15.45 -20.37
N GLN A 269 18.80 -14.95 -21.45
CA GLN A 269 18.08 -13.67 -21.41
C GLN A 269 16.76 -13.82 -20.65
N PHE A 270 16.46 -12.81 -19.84
CA PHE A 270 15.26 -12.75 -19.02
C PHE A 270 14.69 -11.34 -19.04
N PHE A 271 13.43 -11.19 -18.65
CA PHE A 271 12.84 -9.91 -18.36
C PHE A 271 12.07 -9.91 -17.04
N ILE A 272 11.96 -8.74 -16.43
CA ILE A 272 11.11 -8.48 -15.27
C ILE A 272 9.98 -7.58 -15.76
N THR A 273 8.73 -8.02 -15.57
CA THR A 273 7.55 -7.21 -15.93
C THR A 273 7.43 -6.00 -15.02
N THR A 274 6.90 -4.89 -15.53
CA THR A 274 6.61 -3.69 -14.71
C THR A 274 5.12 -3.35 -14.67
N VAL A 275 4.31 -4.08 -15.43
CA VAL A 275 2.85 -4.07 -15.49
C VAL A 275 2.36 -5.49 -15.84
N PRO A 276 1.05 -5.79 -15.79
CA PRO A 276 0.50 -7.00 -16.40
C PRO A 276 0.73 -7.04 -17.92
N THR A 277 1.20 -8.18 -18.45
CA THR A 277 1.54 -8.38 -19.87
C THR A 277 0.93 -9.66 -20.46
N PRO A 278 -0.41 -9.82 -20.46
CA PRO A 278 -1.08 -11.08 -20.82
C PRO A 278 -0.84 -11.54 -22.28
N HIS A 279 -0.38 -10.64 -23.16
CA HIS A 279 -0.03 -10.97 -24.53
C HIS A 279 1.23 -11.87 -24.66
N LEU A 280 1.98 -12.03 -23.57
CA LEU A 280 3.13 -12.92 -23.43
C LEU A 280 2.75 -14.32 -22.90
N ASP A 281 1.52 -14.50 -22.43
CA ASP A 281 1.04 -15.78 -21.90
C ASP A 281 1.10 -16.87 -22.97
N GLY A 282 1.51 -18.08 -22.57
CA GLY A 282 1.66 -19.21 -23.49
C GLY A 282 2.88 -19.09 -24.43
N LYS A 283 3.70 -18.04 -24.30
CA LYS A 283 4.88 -17.79 -25.16
C LYS A 283 6.20 -17.69 -24.39
N HIS A 284 6.15 -17.20 -23.15
CA HIS A 284 7.31 -17.01 -22.30
C HIS A 284 7.10 -17.73 -20.97
N VAL A 285 8.14 -18.41 -20.51
CA VAL A 285 8.12 -19.17 -19.25
C VAL A 285 8.23 -18.20 -18.08
N VAL A 286 7.16 -18.08 -17.28
CA VAL A 286 7.21 -17.37 -15.99
C VAL A 286 7.87 -18.27 -14.95
N PHE A 287 9.01 -17.85 -14.42
CA PHE A 287 9.83 -18.70 -13.56
C PHE A 287 10.21 -18.10 -12.22
N GLY A 288 9.71 -16.91 -11.89
CA GLY A 288 9.92 -16.31 -10.58
C GLY A 288 9.22 -14.96 -10.42
N ARG A 289 9.60 -14.24 -9.36
CA ARG A 289 9.19 -12.87 -9.12
C ARG A 289 10.18 -12.10 -8.25
N VAL A 290 10.10 -10.78 -8.28
CA VAL A 290 10.81 -9.91 -7.34
C VAL A 290 10.10 -9.92 -5.99
N ILE A 291 10.85 -10.13 -4.91
CA ILE A 291 10.36 -10.07 -3.54
C ILE A 291 10.94 -8.90 -2.74
N ARG A 292 12.10 -8.35 -3.14
CA ARG A 292 12.68 -7.10 -2.61
C ARG A 292 13.37 -6.32 -3.73
N GLY A 293 13.50 -5.00 -3.57
CA GLY A 293 14.12 -4.14 -4.58
C GLY A 293 13.19 -3.77 -5.74
N LYS A 294 11.87 -3.78 -5.52
CA LYS A 294 10.88 -3.32 -6.52
C LYS A 294 11.16 -1.87 -6.95
N ASP A 295 11.62 -1.02 -6.03
CA ASP A 295 12.06 0.35 -6.31
C ASP A 295 13.25 0.42 -7.27
N VAL A 296 14.18 -0.54 -7.20
CA VAL A 296 15.32 -0.65 -8.13
C VAL A 296 14.79 -0.96 -9.54
N VAL A 297 13.86 -1.91 -9.67
CA VAL A 297 13.20 -2.22 -10.94
C VAL A 297 12.48 -0.99 -11.51
N ARG A 298 11.73 -0.27 -10.68
CA ARG A 298 11.05 0.99 -11.07
C ARG A 298 12.04 2.08 -11.49
N ARG A 299 13.21 2.19 -10.84
CA ARG A 299 14.26 3.14 -11.23
C ARG A 299 14.86 2.80 -12.60
N ILE A 300 15.15 1.52 -12.86
CA ILE A 300 15.61 1.06 -14.17
C ILE A 300 14.54 1.39 -15.23
N GLU A 301 13.27 1.09 -14.96
CA GLU A 301 12.13 1.37 -15.84
C GLU A 301 11.98 2.86 -16.19
N GLN A 302 12.22 3.75 -15.22
CA GLN A 302 12.08 5.20 -15.38
C GLN A 302 13.29 5.85 -16.07
N GLY A 303 14.37 5.11 -16.27
CA GLY A 303 15.56 5.58 -16.96
C GLY A 303 15.27 6.02 -18.40
N SER A 304 16.00 7.02 -18.88
CA SER A 304 15.91 7.46 -20.27
C SER A 304 16.43 6.38 -21.21
N VAL A 305 15.70 6.13 -22.30
CA VAL A 305 16.05 5.13 -23.32
C VAL A 305 16.38 5.80 -24.65
N GLY A 306 17.32 5.19 -25.39
CA GLY A 306 17.77 5.60 -26.71
C GLY A 306 17.22 4.71 -27.81
N ALA A 307 18.00 4.56 -28.88
CA ALA A 307 17.63 3.68 -29.99
C ALA A 307 17.49 2.22 -29.54
N ASN A 308 16.55 1.49 -30.14
CA ASN A 308 16.24 0.08 -29.85
C ASN A 308 15.89 -0.20 -28.38
N ASP A 309 15.29 0.79 -27.70
CA ASP A 309 14.91 0.72 -26.28
C ASP A 309 16.10 0.50 -25.32
N ALA A 310 17.34 0.79 -25.76
CA ALA A 310 18.53 0.64 -24.94
C ALA A 310 18.64 1.78 -23.91
N PRO A 311 18.94 1.50 -22.63
CA PRO A 311 19.16 2.56 -21.64
C PRO A 311 20.29 3.53 -22.04
N LEU A 312 20.06 4.84 -21.88
CA LEU A 312 21.10 5.85 -22.13
C LEU A 312 22.22 5.79 -21.07
N HIS A 313 21.86 5.43 -19.85
CA HIS A 313 22.78 5.14 -18.77
C HIS A 313 22.91 3.63 -18.63
N THR A 314 24.14 3.12 -18.70
CA THR A 314 24.37 1.67 -18.60
C THR A 314 23.87 1.14 -17.26
N VAL A 315 23.02 0.12 -17.30
CA VAL A 315 22.51 -0.58 -16.11
C VAL A 315 23.14 -1.96 -16.07
N THR A 316 24.01 -2.18 -15.09
CA THR A 316 24.83 -3.40 -14.96
C THR A 316 24.43 -4.18 -13.72
N ILE A 317 24.41 -5.51 -13.83
CA ILE A 317 24.39 -6.44 -12.69
C ILE A 317 25.82 -6.51 -12.17
N ALA A 318 26.16 -5.67 -11.19
CA ALA A 318 27.52 -5.54 -10.66
C ALA A 318 27.96 -6.78 -9.87
N ASP A 319 27.02 -7.38 -9.14
CA ASP A 319 27.19 -8.68 -8.51
C ASP A 319 25.87 -9.45 -8.50
N CYS A 320 25.95 -10.76 -8.32
CA CYS A 320 24.78 -11.62 -8.18
C CYS A 320 25.13 -12.93 -7.49
N GLY A 321 24.13 -13.58 -6.90
CA GLY A 321 24.36 -14.81 -6.19
C GLY A 321 23.09 -15.50 -5.74
N GLN A 322 23.26 -16.39 -4.78
CA GLN A 322 22.21 -17.15 -4.11
C GLN A 322 22.41 -16.99 -2.60
N PHE A 323 21.31 -16.80 -1.87
CA PHE A 323 21.36 -16.82 -0.41
C PHE A 323 21.51 -18.25 0.11
N THR A 324 22.39 -18.46 1.07
CA THR A 324 22.57 -19.77 1.73
C THR A 324 21.47 -20.01 2.76
N GLU A 325 21.22 -21.27 3.10
CA GLU A 325 20.27 -21.64 4.15
C GLU A 325 20.64 -20.96 5.48
N GLU A 326 21.93 -20.93 5.83
CA GLU A 326 22.40 -20.29 7.07
C GLU A 326 22.20 -18.78 7.08
N GLN A 327 22.14 -18.13 5.90
CA GLN A 327 21.79 -16.71 5.81
C GLN A 327 20.30 -16.52 6.04
N LEU A 328 19.47 -17.33 5.38
CA LEU A 328 18.01 -17.26 5.45
C LEU A 328 17.47 -17.57 6.86
N ASP A 329 18.16 -18.40 7.62
CA ASP A 329 17.79 -18.82 8.98
C ASP A 329 18.15 -17.81 10.08
N GLN A 330 18.80 -16.70 9.75
CA GLN A 330 19.13 -15.67 10.74
C GLN A 330 17.85 -14.95 11.21
N GLU A 331 17.67 -14.79 12.53
CA GLU A 331 16.46 -14.19 13.14
C GLU A 331 16.09 -12.80 12.58
N ASN A 332 17.06 -12.07 12.02
CA ASN A 332 16.85 -10.74 11.44
C ASN A 332 17.33 -10.65 9.98
N PHE A 333 17.26 -11.75 9.23
CA PHE A 333 17.67 -11.75 7.84
C PHE A 333 16.84 -10.76 6.99
N ASP A 334 17.52 -9.79 6.40
CA ASP A 334 16.94 -8.70 5.61
C ASP A 334 17.34 -8.78 4.13
N TYR A 335 17.76 -9.96 3.66
CA TYR A 335 18.31 -10.17 2.31
C TYR A 335 19.60 -9.38 2.03
N GLY A 336 20.30 -8.93 3.09
CA GLY A 336 21.47 -8.07 2.99
C GLY A 336 21.13 -6.63 2.60
N ILE A 337 19.85 -6.25 2.70
CA ILE A 337 19.36 -4.90 2.40
C ILE A 337 19.24 -4.15 3.72
N ALA A 338 20.34 -3.52 4.13
CA ALA A 338 20.40 -2.76 5.37
C ALA A 338 19.28 -1.71 5.38
N PRO A 339 18.49 -1.57 6.46
CA PRO A 339 17.41 -0.60 6.51
C PRO A 339 17.94 0.81 6.32
N ASP A 340 17.10 1.71 5.80
CA ASP A 340 17.46 3.12 5.80
C ASP A 340 17.58 3.64 7.25
N SER A 341 18.27 4.77 7.44
CA SER A 341 18.48 5.36 8.77
C SER A 341 17.19 5.83 9.45
N THR A 342 16.05 5.69 8.77
CA THR A 342 14.72 6.11 9.22
C THR A 342 13.92 4.91 9.74
N GLY A 343 14.26 3.68 9.37
CA GLY A 343 13.46 2.49 9.67
C GLY A 343 12.19 2.38 8.82
N ASP A 344 12.14 3.07 7.67
CA ASP A 344 11.02 2.96 6.73
C ASP A 344 11.05 1.60 6.03
N ARG A 345 9.98 0.83 6.25
CA ARG A 345 9.80 -0.54 5.76
C ARG A 345 8.80 -0.66 4.60
N TYR A 346 8.24 0.46 4.15
CA TYR A 346 7.15 0.47 3.19
C TYR A 346 7.69 0.52 1.75
N GLU A 347 6.94 -0.01 0.79
CA GLU A 347 7.31 0.11 -0.64
C GLU A 347 7.27 1.58 -1.07
N ASN A 348 8.14 1.99 -2.01
CA ASN A 348 8.20 3.40 -2.45
C ASN A 348 6.93 3.86 -3.18
N TYR A 349 6.26 2.92 -3.83
CA TYR A 349 5.01 3.08 -4.56
C TYR A 349 3.95 2.18 -3.89
N PRO A 350 2.81 2.72 -3.46
CA PRO A 350 1.81 1.95 -2.73
C PRO A 350 1.17 0.84 -3.57
N GLU A 351 1.05 1.01 -4.88
CA GLU A 351 0.55 -0.01 -5.81
C GLU A 351 1.41 -1.27 -5.85
N ASP A 352 2.66 -1.16 -5.39
CA ASP A 352 3.61 -2.27 -5.33
C ASP A 352 3.58 -2.99 -3.96
N ALA A 353 2.76 -2.53 -3.02
CA ALA A 353 2.61 -3.15 -1.70
C ALA A 353 1.92 -4.53 -1.79
N ASP A 354 2.30 -5.46 -0.91
CA ASP A 354 1.71 -6.81 -0.87
C ASP A 354 0.26 -6.82 -0.35
N VAL A 355 -0.20 -5.71 0.21
CA VAL A 355 -1.56 -5.51 0.70
C VAL A 355 -2.33 -4.70 -0.34
N ASP A 356 -3.54 -5.14 -0.66
CA ASP A 356 -4.48 -4.35 -1.46
C ASP A 356 -4.95 -3.15 -0.63
N LEU A 357 -4.30 -2.01 -0.86
CA LEU A 357 -4.58 -0.74 -0.17
C LEU A 357 -5.84 -0.06 -0.71
N GLU A 358 -6.30 -0.40 -1.92
CA GLU A 358 -7.56 0.14 -2.46
C GLU A 358 -8.76 -0.35 -1.65
N GLU A 359 -8.71 -1.62 -1.21
CA GLU A 359 -9.74 -2.25 -0.37
C GLU A 359 -9.52 -2.04 1.14
N LYS A 360 -8.36 -1.48 1.55
CA LYS A 360 -7.97 -1.31 2.97
C LYS A 360 -7.46 0.11 3.29
N PRO A 361 -8.34 1.13 3.23
CA PRO A 361 -7.96 2.52 3.48
C PRO A 361 -7.40 2.77 4.89
N GLU A 362 -7.79 1.97 5.89
CA GLU A 362 -7.25 2.03 7.25
C GLU A 362 -5.75 1.72 7.30
N GLU A 363 -5.29 0.79 6.46
CA GLU A 363 -3.88 0.42 6.39
C GLU A 363 -3.08 1.49 5.64
N ALA A 364 -3.64 2.04 4.56
CA ALA A 364 -3.04 3.18 3.85
C ALA A 364 -2.87 4.39 4.79
N LEU A 365 -3.88 4.68 5.62
CA LEU A 365 -3.82 5.72 6.63
C LEU A 365 -2.72 5.45 7.67
N ARG A 366 -2.67 4.22 8.19
CA ARG A 366 -1.67 3.80 9.18
C ARG A 366 -0.25 3.99 8.65
N ILE A 367 0.00 3.56 7.41
CA ILE A 367 1.30 3.73 6.74
C ILE A 367 1.64 5.22 6.56
N ALA A 368 0.69 6.04 6.10
CA ALA A 368 0.89 7.46 5.93
C ALA A 368 1.22 8.19 7.26
N LEU A 369 0.60 7.76 8.37
CA LEU A 369 0.89 8.27 9.72
C LEU A 369 2.29 7.89 10.19
N ASP A 370 2.71 6.64 9.97
CA ASP A 370 4.06 6.18 10.32
C ASP A 370 5.11 6.98 9.53
N LEU A 371 4.94 7.09 8.21
CA LEU A 371 5.84 7.87 7.35
C LEU A 371 5.89 9.35 7.75
N LYS A 372 4.76 9.93 8.15
CA LYS A 372 4.71 11.30 8.70
C LYS A 372 5.54 11.43 9.98
N SER A 373 5.47 10.43 10.87
CA SER A 373 6.23 10.41 12.12
C SER A 373 7.74 10.36 11.84
N LEU A 374 8.16 9.48 10.92
CA LEU A 374 9.55 9.40 10.46
C LEU A 374 10.03 10.73 9.86
N ALA A 375 9.22 11.33 8.97
CA ALA A 375 9.52 12.61 8.35
C ALA A 375 9.65 13.75 9.37
N ALA A 376 8.81 13.77 10.41
CA ALA A 376 8.91 14.74 11.50
C ALA A 376 10.21 14.59 12.29
N GLY A 377 10.66 13.35 12.55
CA GLY A 377 11.97 13.07 13.15
C GLY A 377 13.14 13.61 12.32
N LEU A 378 13.05 13.50 10.99
CA LEU A 378 14.05 14.03 10.05
C LEU A 378 14.09 15.57 10.01
N ILE A 379 12.92 16.23 10.07
CA ILE A 379 12.86 17.69 10.22
C ILE A 379 13.61 18.14 11.49
N GLY A 380 13.44 17.43 12.61
CA GLY A 380 14.16 17.73 13.86
C GLY A 380 15.69 17.66 13.70
N LYS A 381 16.18 16.79 12.82
CA LYS A 381 17.60 16.64 12.44
C LYS A 381 18.04 17.58 11.31
N LYS A 382 17.13 18.40 10.78
CA LYS A 382 17.34 19.28 9.60
C LYS A 382 17.70 18.52 8.32
N ASP A 383 17.32 17.25 8.22
CA ASP A 383 17.46 16.46 7.00
C ASP A 383 16.23 16.67 6.11
N TRP A 384 16.22 17.82 5.43
CA TRP A 384 15.07 18.28 4.64
C TRP A 384 14.80 17.42 3.41
N ASP A 385 15.86 16.89 2.79
CA ASP A 385 15.76 16.07 1.58
C ASP A 385 15.10 14.73 1.91
N ALA A 386 15.59 14.02 2.93
CA ALA A 386 14.98 12.77 3.37
C ALA A 386 13.56 13.00 3.94
N ALA A 387 13.34 14.09 4.68
CA ALA A 387 12.00 14.42 5.18
C ALA A 387 11.00 14.66 4.04
N LEU A 388 11.40 15.39 3.00
CA LEU A 388 10.57 15.63 1.82
C LEU A 388 10.17 14.31 1.16
N GLU A 389 11.13 13.41 0.95
CA GLU A 389 10.89 12.10 0.35
C GLU A 389 9.83 11.32 1.13
N LYS A 390 9.94 11.27 2.46
CA LYS A 390 8.96 10.58 3.33
C LYS A 390 7.59 11.26 3.31
N TYR A 391 7.51 12.60 3.28
CA TYR A 391 6.22 13.29 3.13
C TYR A 391 5.56 13.02 1.78
N GLN A 392 6.34 13.02 0.68
CA GLN A 392 5.82 12.68 -0.64
C GLN A 392 5.35 11.23 -0.70
N LYS A 393 6.09 10.31 -0.06
CA LYS A 393 5.69 8.90 0.07
C LYS A 393 4.40 8.76 0.86
N ALA A 394 4.30 9.39 2.03
CA ALA A 394 3.06 9.40 2.83
C ALA A 394 1.85 9.92 2.02
N LEU A 395 2.05 10.96 1.22
CA LEU A 395 1.02 11.47 0.32
C LEU A 395 0.64 10.45 -0.75
N ARG A 396 1.59 9.72 -1.36
CA ARG A 396 1.27 8.66 -2.33
C ARG A 396 0.38 7.59 -1.71
N TYR A 397 0.74 7.09 -0.53
CA TYR A 397 -0.09 6.12 0.21
C TYR A 397 -1.49 6.64 0.51
N LEU A 398 -1.61 7.90 0.97
CA LEU A 398 -2.89 8.52 1.23
C LEU A 398 -3.70 8.83 -0.04
N MET A 399 -3.09 8.79 -1.22
CA MET A 399 -3.76 9.05 -2.50
C MET A 399 -4.24 7.78 -3.20
N VAL A 400 -3.93 6.59 -2.68
CA VAL A 400 -4.47 5.31 -3.18
C VAL A 400 -5.99 5.30 -3.12
N ASN A 401 -6.57 5.81 -2.02
CA ASN A 401 -8.01 5.99 -1.88
C ASN A 401 -8.33 7.49 -1.99
N PRO A 402 -8.46 8.05 -3.21
CA PRO A 402 -8.77 9.47 -3.39
C PRO A 402 -10.19 9.79 -2.89
N VAL A 403 -11.09 8.81 -2.99
CA VAL A 403 -12.47 8.80 -2.50
C VAL A 403 -12.63 7.55 -1.65
N LEU A 404 -13.14 7.70 -0.43
CA LEU A 404 -13.40 6.59 0.48
C LEU A 404 -14.82 6.04 0.25
N PRO A 405 -15.05 4.72 0.34
CA PRO A 405 -16.38 4.13 0.31
C PRO A 405 -17.29 4.68 1.42
N ASP A 406 -18.60 4.80 1.15
CA ASP A 406 -19.58 5.26 2.15
C ASP A 406 -19.73 4.30 3.35
N SER A 407 -19.25 3.05 3.22
CA SER A 407 -19.23 2.05 4.28
C SER A 407 -18.13 2.28 5.33
N VAL A 408 -17.17 3.16 5.05
CA VAL A 408 -16.10 3.53 5.98
C VAL A 408 -16.69 4.36 7.12
N ASP A 409 -16.27 4.08 8.36
CA ASP A 409 -16.74 4.84 9.50
C ASP A 409 -16.31 6.32 9.44
N GLU A 410 -17.14 7.21 10.01
CA GLU A 410 -16.93 8.66 9.90
C GLU A 410 -15.63 9.12 10.57
N LYS A 411 -15.16 8.39 11.59
CA LYS A 411 -13.90 8.71 12.28
C LYS A 411 -12.71 8.45 11.36
N LEU A 412 -12.67 7.29 10.69
CA LEU A 412 -11.62 6.98 9.72
C LEU A 412 -11.64 7.99 8.56
N LYS A 413 -12.82 8.33 8.05
CA LYS A 413 -12.99 9.34 6.99
C LYS A 413 -12.44 10.70 7.41
N GLN A 414 -12.75 11.16 8.62
CA GLN A 414 -12.22 12.39 9.16
C GLN A 414 -10.69 12.35 9.31
N GLU A 415 -10.12 11.29 9.88
CA GLU A 415 -8.66 11.15 10.05
C GLU A 415 -7.93 11.13 8.71
N TYR A 416 -8.47 10.40 7.73
CA TYR A 416 -7.91 10.27 6.38
C TYR A 416 -7.87 11.62 5.65
N LEU A 417 -9.01 12.33 5.63
CA LEU A 417 -9.13 13.60 4.89
C LEU A 417 -8.34 14.73 5.58
N THR A 418 -8.32 14.76 6.90
CA THR A 418 -7.58 15.79 7.65
C THR A 418 -6.07 15.59 7.60
N LEU A 419 -5.56 14.36 7.43
CA LEU A 419 -4.12 14.07 7.33
C LEU A 419 -3.46 14.70 6.09
N ARG A 420 -4.20 14.92 5.00
CA ARG A 420 -3.68 15.53 3.76
C ARG A 420 -3.03 16.89 4.01
N THR A 421 -3.67 17.75 4.80
CA THR A 421 -3.22 19.13 5.03
C THR A 421 -1.83 19.20 5.69
N PRO A 422 -1.55 18.56 6.84
CA PRO A 422 -0.22 18.59 7.44
C PRO A 422 0.85 17.93 6.56
N LEU A 423 0.53 16.88 5.80
CA LEU A 423 1.47 16.26 4.87
C LEU A 423 1.88 17.22 3.74
N GLN A 424 0.90 17.85 3.06
CA GLN A 424 1.15 18.81 1.98
C GLN A 424 1.89 20.05 2.48
N LEU A 425 1.45 20.59 3.62
CA LEU A 425 2.10 21.73 4.25
C LEU A 425 3.56 21.40 4.59
N ASN A 426 3.82 20.34 5.34
CA ASN A 426 5.18 20.00 5.75
C ASN A 426 6.06 19.60 4.56
N GLY A 427 5.49 18.91 3.56
CA GLY A 427 6.16 18.67 2.28
C GLY A 427 6.56 19.98 1.59
N ALA A 428 5.67 20.97 1.51
CA ALA A 428 5.98 22.28 0.93
C ALA A 428 7.10 23.00 1.72
N LEU A 429 7.11 22.90 3.04
CA LEU A 429 8.20 23.43 3.87
C LEU A 429 9.54 22.73 3.56
N CYS A 430 9.55 21.40 3.50
CA CYS A 430 10.76 20.64 3.20
C CYS A 430 11.28 20.98 1.79
N ALA A 431 10.40 21.04 0.79
CA ALA A 431 10.74 21.42 -0.58
C ALA A 431 11.41 22.81 -0.68
N LEU A 432 11.01 23.76 0.17
CA LEU A 432 11.65 25.09 0.26
C LEU A 432 13.02 25.07 0.97
N LYS A 433 13.28 24.06 1.81
CA LYS A 433 14.45 23.97 2.69
C LYS A 433 15.49 22.92 2.28
N CYS A 434 15.16 22.06 1.32
CA CYS A 434 16.07 21.12 0.67
C CYS A 434 17.37 21.81 0.22
N LYS A 435 18.47 21.03 0.12
CA LYS A 435 19.77 21.55 -0.36
C LYS A 435 19.64 22.26 -1.70
N THR A 436 18.82 21.69 -2.59
CA THR A 436 18.36 22.31 -3.82
C THR A 436 16.86 22.60 -3.66
N PRO A 437 16.46 23.87 -3.47
CA PRO A 437 15.06 24.22 -3.28
C PRO A 437 14.17 23.79 -4.46
N GLN A 438 13.13 23.03 -4.18
CA GLN A 438 12.15 22.53 -5.16
C GLN A 438 10.92 23.45 -5.18
N ASN A 439 11.10 24.70 -5.63
CA ASN A 439 10.07 25.74 -5.55
C ASN A 439 8.77 25.36 -6.28
N SER A 440 8.84 24.75 -7.47
CA SER A 440 7.65 24.33 -8.21
C SER A 440 6.83 23.30 -7.43
N LEU A 441 7.49 22.33 -6.78
CA LEU A 441 6.82 21.34 -5.93
C LEU A 441 6.17 22.00 -4.71
N ALA A 442 6.87 22.93 -4.05
CA ALA A 442 6.33 23.68 -2.93
C ALA A 442 5.09 24.50 -3.31
N GLU A 443 5.10 25.14 -4.49
CA GLU A 443 3.93 25.87 -5.03
C GLU A 443 2.74 24.92 -5.25
N THR A 444 2.97 23.75 -5.86
CA THR A 444 1.92 22.75 -6.11
C THR A 444 1.30 22.26 -4.81
N LEU A 445 2.13 21.82 -3.85
CA LEU A 445 1.65 21.29 -2.56
C LEU A 445 0.85 22.33 -1.78
N ALA A 446 1.31 23.59 -1.74
CA ALA A 446 0.59 24.66 -1.07
C ALA A 446 -0.72 25.03 -1.78
N THR A 447 -0.74 25.00 -3.12
CA THR A 447 -1.96 25.24 -3.92
C THR A 447 -3.01 24.16 -3.65
N SER A 448 -2.62 22.88 -3.61
CA SER A 448 -3.53 21.79 -3.28
C SER A 448 -4.14 21.87 -1.87
N VAL A 449 -3.54 22.61 -0.95
CA VAL A 449 -4.17 22.93 0.34
C VAL A 449 -5.22 24.03 0.16
N ILE A 450 -4.88 25.10 -0.57
CA ILE A 450 -5.75 26.27 -0.79
C ILE A 450 -7.01 25.89 -1.56
N ASP A 451 -6.89 25.04 -2.58
CA ASP A 451 -8.01 24.62 -3.44
C ASP A 451 -9.10 23.87 -2.65
N ARG A 452 -8.74 23.28 -1.50
CA ARG A 452 -9.65 22.56 -0.59
C ARG A 452 -10.35 23.45 0.43
N SER A 453 -10.25 24.77 0.30
CA SER A 453 -10.85 25.75 1.22
C SER A 453 -12.39 25.68 1.34
N ASN A 454 -13.06 25.07 0.35
CA ASN A 454 -14.52 24.92 0.32
C ASN A 454 -15.02 23.48 0.55
N GLU A 455 -14.13 22.54 0.89
CA GLU A 455 -14.50 21.15 1.14
C GLU A 455 -15.07 20.93 2.55
N ALA A 456 -15.74 19.78 2.77
CA ALA A 456 -16.28 19.40 4.08
C ALA A 456 -15.20 19.37 5.17
N TYR A 457 -13.98 18.94 4.83
CA TYR A 457 -12.81 18.89 5.70
C TYR A 457 -11.76 19.93 5.28
N LYS A 458 -12.20 21.19 5.18
CA LYS A 458 -11.35 22.31 4.75
C LYS A 458 -10.21 22.61 5.73
N PRO A 459 -9.08 23.14 5.23
CA PRO A 459 -8.01 23.64 6.08
C PRO A 459 -8.49 24.77 7.01
N THR A 460 -7.91 24.83 8.21
CA THR A 460 -8.14 25.91 9.17
C THR A 460 -7.56 27.24 8.67
N ALA A 461 -7.99 28.36 9.24
CA ALA A 461 -7.42 29.68 8.91
C ALA A 461 -5.90 29.73 9.11
N ALA A 462 -5.39 29.08 10.16
CA ALA A 462 -3.95 28.98 10.42
C ALA A 462 -3.21 28.14 9.37
N GLU A 463 -3.82 27.08 8.85
CA GLU A 463 -3.26 26.27 7.78
C GLU A 463 -3.30 26.99 6.43
N LEU A 464 -4.38 27.73 6.14
CA LEU A 464 -4.46 28.59 4.95
C LEU A 464 -3.40 29.69 4.99
N ALA A 465 -3.20 30.36 6.13
CA ALA A 465 -2.13 31.34 6.30
C ALA A 465 -0.75 30.72 5.96
N LYS A 466 -0.46 29.51 6.49
CA LYS A 466 0.77 28.77 6.19
C LYS A 466 0.88 28.38 4.71
N ALA A 467 -0.22 27.96 4.08
CA ALA A 467 -0.25 27.56 2.68
C ALA A 467 0.07 28.76 1.78
N TYR A 468 -0.63 29.89 1.94
CA TYR A 468 -0.36 31.11 1.19
C TYR A 468 1.07 31.62 1.42
N TYR A 469 1.55 31.62 2.66
CA TYR A 469 2.93 32.02 2.97
C TYR A 469 3.96 31.13 2.26
N ARG A 470 3.84 29.80 2.35
CA ARG A 470 4.77 28.85 1.69
C ARG A 470 4.70 28.96 0.17
N ARG A 471 3.51 29.16 -0.40
CA ARG A 471 3.35 29.40 -1.84
C ARG A 471 4.00 30.71 -2.28
N ALA A 472 3.91 31.76 -1.47
CA ALA A 472 4.60 33.02 -1.75
C ALA A 472 6.12 32.85 -1.79
N LEU A 473 6.70 32.13 -0.82
CA LEU A 473 8.14 31.83 -0.81
C LEU A 473 8.56 31.04 -2.06
N ALA A 474 7.78 30.02 -2.44
CA ALA A 474 8.00 29.25 -3.65
C ALA A 474 7.97 30.14 -4.92
N ARG A 475 6.93 30.97 -5.05
CA ARG A 475 6.77 31.89 -6.18
C ARG A 475 7.88 32.94 -6.25
N SER A 476 8.33 33.47 -5.11
CA SER A 476 9.49 34.38 -5.10
C SER A 476 10.76 33.65 -5.52
N GLY A 477 10.96 32.40 -5.09
CA GLY A 477 12.05 31.54 -5.57
C GLY A 477 12.00 31.27 -7.09
N LEU A 478 10.81 31.26 -7.68
CA LEU A 478 10.56 31.19 -9.13
C LEU A 478 10.61 32.57 -9.82
N LYS A 479 11.03 33.63 -9.13
CA LYS A 479 11.09 35.03 -9.62
C LYS A 479 9.72 35.63 -9.99
N ARG A 480 8.64 35.13 -9.39
CA ARG A 480 7.25 35.59 -9.56
C ARG A 480 6.80 36.46 -8.38
N ASP A 481 7.53 37.54 -8.15
CA ASP A 481 7.36 38.40 -6.96
C ASP A 481 5.97 39.08 -6.87
N ASP A 482 5.31 39.40 -7.99
CA ASP A 482 3.97 40.00 -7.99
C ASP A 482 2.91 38.98 -7.51
N ASP A 483 3.05 37.71 -7.89
CA ASP A 483 2.18 36.62 -7.42
C ASP A 483 2.45 36.33 -5.93
N ALA A 484 3.72 36.30 -5.54
CA ALA A 484 4.13 36.11 -4.15
C ALA A 484 3.58 37.21 -3.23
N LYS A 485 3.61 38.48 -3.67
CA LYS A 485 3.01 39.60 -2.95
C LYS A 485 1.51 39.40 -2.74
N THR A 486 0.80 38.91 -3.75
CA THR A 486 -0.64 38.66 -3.68
C THR A 486 -0.95 37.58 -2.64
N ASP A 487 -0.16 36.50 -2.64
CA ASP A 487 -0.28 35.44 -1.64
C ASP A 487 0.03 35.94 -0.22
N LEU A 488 1.08 36.74 0.01
CA LEU A 488 1.40 37.28 1.34
C LEU A 488 0.31 38.20 1.88
N LYS A 489 -0.26 39.06 1.03
CA LYS A 489 -1.41 39.89 1.41
C LYS A 489 -2.62 39.04 1.82
N THR A 490 -2.84 37.93 1.12
CA THR A 490 -3.92 36.99 1.43
C THR A 490 -3.62 36.23 2.71
N ALA A 491 -2.36 35.84 2.94
CA ALA A 491 -1.91 35.20 4.17
C ALA A 491 -2.15 36.11 5.41
N LEU A 492 -1.92 37.42 5.29
CA LEU A 492 -2.23 38.41 6.34
C LEU A 492 -3.73 38.56 6.61
N GLN A 493 -4.62 38.23 5.68
CA GLN A 493 -6.06 38.21 5.98
C GLN A 493 -6.41 37.09 6.97
N TYR A 494 -5.66 35.99 6.94
CA TYR A 494 -5.82 34.85 7.86
C TYR A 494 -4.96 34.97 9.13
N ALA A 495 -3.82 35.65 9.06
CA ALA A 495 -2.90 35.89 10.18
C ALA A 495 -2.37 37.34 10.19
N PRO A 496 -3.17 38.33 10.62
CA PRO A 496 -2.87 39.76 10.45
C PRO A 496 -1.60 40.26 11.13
N ASN A 497 -1.19 39.62 12.22
CA ASN A 497 -0.06 40.05 13.06
C ASN A 497 1.15 39.12 12.94
N ASP A 498 1.19 38.24 11.94
CA ASP A 498 2.32 37.33 11.76
C ASP A 498 3.56 38.09 11.28
N ALA A 499 4.56 38.16 12.15
CA ALA A 499 5.79 38.91 11.89
C ALA A 499 6.55 38.39 10.66
N GLY A 500 6.55 37.07 10.43
CA GLY A 500 7.26 36.46 9.31
C GLY A 500 6.63 36.79 7.97
N ILE A 501 5.29 36.87 7.92
CA ILE A 501 4.56 37.28 6.70
C ILE A 501 4.80 38.77 6.40
N ILE A 502 4.77 39.63 7.43
CA ILE A 502 5.02 41.07 7.31
C ILE A 502 6.43 41.34 6.82
N GLU A 503 7.43 40.67 7.41
CA GLU A 503 8.83 40.80 7.04
C GLU A 503 9.06 40.40 5.57
N GLU A 504 8.59 39.23 5.15
CA GLU A 504 8.74 38.76 3.78
C GLU A 504 8.04 39.69 2.78
N LEU A 505 6.87 40.23 3.13
CA LEU A 505 6.16 41.19 2.28
C LEU A 505 6.98 42.46 2.06
N ASN A 506 7.61 42.98 3.12
CA ASN A 506 8.50 44.14 3.03
C ASN A 506 9.71 43.85 2.12
N VAL A 507 10.31 42.66 2.23
CA VAL A 507 11.43 42.22 1.38
C VAL A 507 11.01 42.21 -0.10
N ILE A 508 9.86 41.61 -0.42
CA ILE A 508 9.34 41.56 -1.80
C ILE A 508 9.04 42.98 -2.32
N GLU A 509 8.46 43.85 -1.49
CA GLU A 509 8.18 45.22 -1.91
C GLU A 509 9.44 46.03 -2.21
N GLN A 510 10.49 45.88 -1.41
CA GLN A 510 11.77 46.52 -1.65
C GLN A 510 12.41 46.00 -2.95
N ARG A 511 12.42 44.68 -3.17
CA ARG A 511 12.95 44.06 -4.40
C ARG A 511 12.20 44.54 -5.64
N ARG A 512 10.88 44.66 -5.57
CA ARG A 512 10.04 45.19 -6.64
C ARG A 512 10.32 46.65 -6.95
N LYS A 513 10.47 47.51 -5.92
CA LYS A 513 10.86 48.92 -6.08
C LYS A 513 12.21 49.04 -6.79
N ALA A 514 13.20 48.25 -6.37
CA ALA A 514 14.52 48.21 -7.00
C ALA A 514 14.46 47.73 -8.47
N ARG A 515 13.65 46.71 -8.77
CA ARG A 515 13.44 46.22 -10.15
C ARG A 515 12.85 47.31 -11.06
N LEU A 516 11.82 48.01 -10.58
CA LEU A 516 11.18 49.11 -11.33
C LEU A 516 12.14 50.27 -11.56
N GLN A 517 12.96 50.63 -10.56
CA GLN A 517 14.00 51.66 -10.72
C GLN A 517 15.03 51.26 -11.79
N LYS A 518 15.50 50.01 -11.78
CA LYS A 518 16.42 49.50 -12.82
C LYS A 518 15.80 49.51 -14.21
N GLN A 519 14.53 49.11 -14.35
CA GLN A 519 13.81 49.16 -15.62
C GLN A 519 13.67 50.60 -16.12
N ARG A 520 13.26 51.55 -15.26
CA ARG A 520 13.17 52.97 -15.60
C ARG A 520 14.52 53.54 -16.05
N ALA A 521 15.60 53.20 -15.36
CA ALA A 521 16.95 53.62 -15.75
C ALA A 521 17.39 53.03 -17.10
N ALA A 522 17.05 51.77 -17.38
CA ALA A 522 17.34 51.13 -18.66
C ALA A 522 16.55 51.75 -19.83
N TYR A 523 15.24 51.99 -19.64
CA TYR A 523 14.41 52.68 -20.63
C TYR A 523 14.89 54.11 -20.87
N SER A 524 15.25 54.85 -19.82
CA SER A 524 15.78 56.21 -19.97
C SER A 524 17.06 56.26 -20.82
N LYS A 525 17.89 55.21 -20.80
CA LYS A 525 19.11 55.11 -21.62
C LYS A 525 18.84 54.75 -23.09
N LEU A 526 17.78 54.00 -23.35
CA LEU A 526 17.35 53.59 -24.70
C LEU A 526 16.76 54.74 -25.51
N PHE A 527 16.23 55.78 -24.86
CA PHE A 527 15.62 56.95 -25.50
C PHE A 527 16.46 58.23 -25.41
N SER A 528 17.67 58.13 -24.85
CA SER A 528 18.62 59.24 -24.72
C SER A 528 19.78 59.17 -25.74
N SER A 529 19.62 58.38 -26.81
CA SER A 529 20.57 58.23 -27.92
C SER A 529 20.03 58.86 -29.20
#